data_AF-A0A258QJ82-F1
#
_entry.id   AF-A0A258QJ82-F1
#
_cell.length_a   1.000
_cell.length_b   1.000
_cell.length_c   1.000
_cell.angle_alpha   90.00
_cell.angle_beta   90.00
_cell.angle_gamma   90.00
#
_symmetry.space_group_name_H-M   'P 1'
#
loop_
_entity.id
_entity.type
_entity.pdbx_description
1 polymer ?
#
loop_
_entity_poly.entity_id
_entity_poly.type
_entity_poly.pdbx_seq_one_letter_code
_entity_poly.pdbx_strand_id
1 'polypeptide(L)'
;MFTLTAISPVDGRYARQTEPLRPYFSEFALIKYRVAVELAWFKALSAHPGITEVPSLSQAAHQHLDEIGSEFSLEHAERVKTIERTTNHDVKAVEYFLKEQVADFAELRELSEFFHFACTSEDINNLAYGLMLKEARAAVLAPFMDEIIDALRQKAHAWARVPLLSRTHGQPASPSTIGKELANVVARLIRQKNSVESVEIMGKINGAVGNFNAHFAAYPELDWPAFAEIFVRSLGLAPNAYTIQI
;
A
#
# COMPACT_ATOMS: atom_id res chain seq x y z
N MET A 1 4.58 16.82 -23.68
CA MET A 1 6.03 17.10 -23.65
C MET A 1 6.77 16.12 -22.73
N PHE A 2 6.27 15.91 -21.50
CA PHE A 2 6.88 15.02 -20.50
C PHE A 2 7.18 13.58 -20.97
N THR A 3 6.27 12.94 -21.73
CA THR A 3 6.46 11.54 -22.14
C THR A 3 7.56 11.32 -23.19
N LEU A 4 7.85 12.30 -24.05
CA LEU A 4 8.90 12.19 -25.08
C LEU A 4 10.30 12.43 -24.51
N THR A 5 10.40 13.13 -23.38
CA THR A 5 11.66 13.43 -22.68
C THR A 5 11.86 12.58 -21.43
N ALA A 6 10.93 11.68 -21.10
CA ALA A 6 11.05 10.76 -19.99
C ALA A 6 12.21 9.78 -20.21
N ILE A 7 13.07 9.62 -19.19
CA ILE A 7 14.20 8.68 -19.24
C ILE A 7 13.67 7.23 -19.24
N SER A 8 12.74 6.93 -18.33
CA SER A 8 12.11 5.62 -18.24
C SER A 8 10.98 5.49 -19.26
N PRO A 9 10.93 4.40 -20.05
CA PRO A 9 9.82 4.17 -20.97
C PRO A 9 8.51 3.85 -20.21
N VAL A 10 8.57 3.46 -18.94
CA VAL A 10 7.39 3.29 -18.06
C VAL A 10 6.60 4.59 -17.95
N ASP A 11 7.28 5.74 -17.91
CA ASP A 11 6.65 7.07 -17.84
C ASP A 11 6.60 7.80 -19.19
N GLY A 12 7.21 7.22 -20.21
CA GLY A 12 7.26 7.75 -21.57
C GLY A 12 6.44 6.92 -22.54
N ARG A 13 7.14 6.10 -23.33
CA ARG A 13 6.55 5.28 -24.41
C ARG A 13 5.37 4.43 -23.96
N TYR A 14 5.41 3.90 -22.74
CA TYR A 14 4.42 2.99 -22.18
C TYR A 14 3.54 3.63 -21.10
N ALA A 15 3.58 4.96 -20.96
CA ALA A 15 2.86 5.69 -19.91
C ALA A 15 1.36 5.39 -19.89
N ARG A 16 0.76 5.16 -21.06
CA ARG A 16 -0.66 4.80 -21.16
C ARG A 16 -0.96 3.41 -20.59
N GLN A 17 -0.05 2.46 -20.76
CA GLN A 17 -0.21 1.08 -20.27
C GLN A 17 0.04 1.00 -18.75
N THR A 18 0.84 1.90 -18.21
CA THR A 18 1.27 1.90 -16.81
C THR A 18 0.52 2.94 -15.96
N GLU A 19 -0.33 3.77 -16.58
CA GLU A 19 -1.14 4.80 -15.90
C GLU A 19 -1.95 4.27 -14.72
N PRO A 20 -2.59 3.08 -14.79
CA PRO A 20 -3.30 2.50 -13.64
C PRO A 20 -2.44 2.23 -12.41
N LEU A 21 -1.11 2.19 -12.55
CA LEU A 21 -0.17 2.00 -11.45
C LEU A 21 0.22 3.32 -10.76
N ARG A 22 -0.01 4.48 -11.38
CA ARG A 22 0.35 5.79 -10.82
C ARG A 22 -0.30 6.08 -9.47
N PRO A 23 -1.58 5.75 -9.22
CA PRO A 23 -2.21 5.93 -7.91
C PRO A 23 -1.58 5.11 -6.79
N TYR A 24 -0.74 4.11 -7.10
CA TYR A 24 -0.15 3.19 -6.14
C TYR A 24 1.36 3.30 -6.01
N PHE A 25 2.09 3.60 -7.09
CA PHE A 25 3.56 3.53 -7.13
C PHE A 25 4.25 4.82 -7.59
N SER A 26 3.55 5.95 -7.51
CA SER A 26 4.17 7.27 -7.68
C SER A 26 4.59 7.89 -6.35
N GLU A 27 5.39 8.94 -6.41
CA GLU A 27 5.70 9.76 -5.22
C GLU A 27 4.42 10.32 -4.57
N PHE A 28 3.46 10.77 -5.39
CA PHE A 28 2.13 11.18 -4.92
C PHE A 28 1.45 10.07 -4.12
N ALA A 29 1.47 8.84 -4.64
CA ALA A 29 0.89 7.69 -3.95
C ALA A 29 1.59 7.44 -2.62
N LEU A 30 2.92 7.40 -2.60
CA LEU A 30 3.68 7.19 -1.36
C LEU A 30 3.33 8.24 -0.29
N ILE A 31 3.27 9.52 -0.65
CA ILE A 31 2.86 10.59 0.28
C ILE A 31 1.42 10.37 0.76
N LYS A 32 0.49 10.05 -0.15
CA LYS A 32 -0.91 9.77 0.19
C LYS A 32 -1.04 8.63 1.20
N TYR A 33 -0.34 7.51 0.99
CA TYR A 33 -0.40 6.38 1.92
C TYR A 33 0.29 6.69 3.25
N ARG A 34 1.37 7.49 3.27
CA ARG A 34 1.98 7.97 4.52
C ARG A 34 1.01 8.82 5.33
N VAL A 35 0.31 9.76 4.69
CA VAL A 35 -0.76 10.55 5.31
C VAL A 35 -1.86 9.65 5.88
N ALA A 36 -2.31 8.66 5.12
CA ALA A 36 -3.34 7.73 5.57
C ALA A 36 -2.91 6.93 6.82
N VAL A 37 -1.66 6.46 6.86
CA VAL A 37 -1.12 5.71 8.01
C VAL A 37 -1.00 6.61 9.25
N GLU A 38 -0.49 7.84 9.10
CA GLU A 38 -0.40 8.81 10.21
C GLU A 38 -1.77 9.17 10.78
N LEU A 39 -2.75 9.44 9.92
CA LEU A 39 -4.13 9.72 10.34
C LEU A 39 -4.75 8.51 11.06
N ALA A 40 -4.51 7.30 10.55
CA ALA A 40 -4.98 6.07 11.19
C ALA A 40 -4.32 5.85 12.55
N TRP A 41 -3.01 6.09 12.66
CA TRP A 41 -2.27 5.95 13.92
C TRP A 41 -2.77 6.92 14.97
N PHE A 42 -2.91 8.20 14.61
CA PHE A 42 -3.46 9.22 15.49
C PHE A 42 -4.87 8.88 16.00
N LYS A 43 -5.76 8.42 15.09
CA LYS A 43 -7.10 7.93 15.46
C LYS A 43 -7.05 6.71 16.39
N ALA A 44 -6.12 5.78 16.17
CA ALA A 44 -5.95 4.61 17.03
C ALA A 44 -5.48 4.99 18.44
N LEU A 45 -4.55 5.94 18.56
CA LEU A 45 -4.08 6.45 19.85
C LEU A 45 -5.23 7.09 20.64
N SER A 46 -6.03 7.95 19.99
CA SER A 46 -7.20 8.59 20.61
C SER A 46 -8.29 7.60 21.05
N ALA A 47 -8.43 6.49 20.33
CA ALA A 47 -9.39 5.45 20.67
C ALA A 47 -8.95 4.60 21.88
N HIS A 48 -7.68 4.69 22.31
CA HIS A 48 -7.17 3.87 23.39
C HIS A 48 -7.36 4.55 24.77
N PRO A 49 -8.15 3.97 25.69
CA PRO A 49 -8.49 4.63 26.96
C PRO A 49 -7.30 4.83 27.90
N GLY A 50 -6.20 4.10 27.69
CA GLY A 50 -4.95 4.25 28.44
C GLY A 50 -4.08 5.43 28.02
N ILE A 51 -4.43 6.15 26.94
CA ILE A 51 -3.68 7.31 26.44
C ILE A 51 -4.50 8.57 26.77
N THR A 52 -4.37 9.06 28.01
CA THR A 52 -5.24 10.13 28.53
C THR A 52 -4.97 11.50 27.92
N GLU A 53 -3.76 11.74 27.42
CA GLU A 53 -3.35 12.98 26.77
C GLU A 53 -3.99 13.16 25.38
N VAL A 54 -4.46 12.06 24.77
CA VAL A 54 -5.22 12.07 23.52
C VAL A 54 -6.59 11.45 23.80
N PRO A 55 -7.54 12.22 24.36
CA PRO A 55 -8.88 11.69 24.63
C PRO A 55 -9.57 11.29 23.33
N SER A 56 -10.64 10.50 23.45
CA SER A 56 -11.46 10.10 22.29
C SER A 56 -11.97 11.34 21.54
N LEU A 57 -11.66 11.41 20.25
CA LEU A 57 -12.02 12.53 19.40
C LEU A 57 -13.54 12.70 19.29
N SER A 58 -13.97 13.95 19.14
CA SER A 58 -15.33 14.26 18.74
C SER A 58 -15.65 13.70 17.35
N GLN A 59 -16.94 13.51 17.06
CA GLN A 59 -17.38 13.08 15.72
C GLN A 59 -16.92 14.06 14.62
N ALA A 60 -16.92 15.36 14.93
CA ALA A 60 -16.46 16.39 14.00
C ALA A 60 -14.95 16.29 13.73
N ALA A 61 -14.15 16.02 14.76
CA ALA A 61 -12.71 15.79 14.60
C ALA A 61 -12.42 14.53 13.78
N HIS A 62 -13.14 13.43 14.04
CA HIS A 62 -13.05 12.23 13.20
C HIS A 62 -13.38 12.51 11.73
N GLN A 63 -14.48 13.22 11.48
CA GLN A 63 -14.88 13.59 10.13
C GLN A 63 -13.82 14.46 9.43
N HIS A 64 -13.26 15.46 10.12
CA HIS A 64 -12.20 16.31 9.56
C HIS A 64 -10.96 15.50 9.17
N LEU A 65 -10.53 14.55 10.02
CA LEU A 65 -9.40 13.66 9.70
C LEU A 65 -9.69 12.72 8.53
N ASP A 66 -10.93 12.23 8.42
CA ASP A 66 -11.35 11.41 7.29
C ASP A 66 -11.35 12.20 5.98
N GLU A 67 -11.83 13.45 6.01
CA GLU A 67 -11.83 14.37 4.87
C GLU A 67 -10.39 14.64 4.36
N ILE A 68 -9.42 14.91 5.25
CA ILE A 68 -8.01 15.07 4.88
C ILE A 68 -7.50 13.84 4.10
N GLY A 69 -7.87 12.63 4.55
CA GLY A 69 -7.45 11.39 3.90
C GLY A 69 -8.15 11.14 2.56
N SER A 70 -9.47 11.33 2.50
CA SER A 70 -10.28 11.03 1.30
C SER A 70 -10.12 12.07 0.19
N GLU A 71 -9.86 13.33 0.55
CA GLU A 71 -9.71 14.46 -0.37
C GLU A 71 -8.23 14.82 -0.63
N PHE A 72 -7.29 13.93 -0.27
CA PHE A 72 -5.87 14.14 -0.53
C PHE A 72 -5.59 14.33 -2.04
N SER A 73 -4.95 15.44 -2.39
CA SER A 73 -4.86 15.95 -3.77
C SER A 73 -3.40 16.19 -4.19
N LEU A 74 -3.18 16.49 -5.47
CA LEU A 74 -1.84 16.81 -5.98
C LEU A 74 -1.27 18.07 -5.32
N GLU A 75 -2.11 19.06 -5.04
CA GLU A 75 -1.73 20.28 -4.32
C GLU A 75 -1.24 19.96 -2.90
N HIS A 76 -1.90 19.03 -2.21
CA HIS A 76 -1.46 18.54 -0.90
C HIS A 76 -0.09 17.84 -0.98
N ALA A 77 0.13 16.99 -1.99
CA ALA A 77 1.43 16.35 -2.18
C ALA A 77 2.54 17.36 -2.50
N GLU A 78 2.27 18.38 -3.34
CA GLU A 78 3.21 19.47 -3.62
C GLU A 78 3.50 20.31 -2.36
N ARG A 79 2.51 20.48 -1.47
CA ARG A 79 2.72 21.13 -0.17
C ARG A 79 3.68 20.32 0.70
N VAL A 80 3.52 18.99 0.77
CA VAL A 80 4.47 18.11 1.47
C VAL A 80 5.88 18.24 0.88
N LYS A 81 6.04 18.20 -0.45
CA LYS A 81 7.37 18.40 -1.10
C LYS A 81 7.96 19.77 -0.80
N THR A 82 7.12 20.80 -0.67
CA THR A 82 7.58 22.15 -0.29
C THR A 82 8.14 22.18 1.12
N ILE A 83 7.48 21.52 2.07
CA ILE A 83 7.96 21.39 3.47
C ILE A 83 9.25 20.55 3.52
N GLU A 84 9.32 19.47 2.73
CA GLU A 84 10.49 18.59 2.64
C GLU A 84 11.76 19.33 2.24
N ARG A 85 11.67 20.36 1.39
CA ARG A 85 12.83 21.19 1.02
C ARG A 85 13.47 21.89 2.22
N THR A 86 12.71 22.14 3.27
CA THR A 86 13.20 22.75 4.52
C THR A 86 13.65 21.70 5.52
N THR A 87 12.90 20.60 5.67
CA THR A 87 13.21 19.55 6.66
C THR A 87 14.29 18.58 6.20
N ASN A 88 14.49 18.44 4.88
CA ASN A 88 15.32 17.42 4.23
C ASN A 88 14.97 15.99 4.69
N HIS A 89 13.70 15.78 5.08
CA HIS A 89 13.17 14.50 5.53
C HIS A 89 11.67 14.40 5.17
N ASP A 90 11.34 13.39 4.37
CA ASP A 90 10.02 13.17 3.76
C ASP A 90 8.90 12.85 4.77
N VAL A 91 9.09 11.90 5.68
CA VAL A 91 8.09 11.56 6.71
C VAL A 91 7.88 12.73 7.67
N LYS A 92 8.94 13.44 8.06
CA LYS A 92 8.82 14.65 8.88
C LYS A 92 8.00 15.74 8.17
N ALA A 93 8.12 15.85 6.84
CA ALA A 93 7.31 16.78 6.07
C ALA A 93 5.82 16.43 6.08
N VAL A 94 5.46 15.14 6.12
CA VAL A 94 4.07 14.67 6.30
C VAL A 94 3.53 15.07 7.67
N GLU A 95 4.31 14.92 8.74
CA GLU A 95 3.91 15.35 10.09
C GLU A 95 3.60 16.86 10.12
N TYR A 96 4.50 17.69 9.58
CA TYR A 96 4.27 19.14 9.50
C TYR A 96 3.05 19.48 8.64
N PHE A 97 2.86 18.80 7.52
CA PHE A 97 1.67 18.97 6.68
C PHE A 97 0.38 18.68 7.47
N LEU A 98 0.34 17.57 8.22
CA LEU A 98 -0.83 17.23 9.04
C LEU A 98 -1.10 18.26 10.12
N LYS A 99 -0.06 18.80 10.77
CA LYS A 99 -0.19 19.91 11.72
C LYS A 99 -0.81 21.16 11.07
N GLU A 100 -0.45 21.47 9.82
CA GLU A 100 -1.09 22.55 9.05
C GLU A 100 -2.56 22.26 8.76
N GLN A 101 -2.91 21.03 8.36
CA GLN A 101 -4.29 20.65 8.02
C GLN A 101 -5.25 20.70 9.20
N VAL A 102 -4.75 20.64 10.44
CA VAL A 102 -5.59 20.68 11.65
C VAL A 102 -5.46 21.97 12.46
N ALA A 103 -4.67 22.94 12.01
CA ALA A 103 -4.36 24.15 12.78
C ALA A 103 -5.60 25.01 13.12
N ASP A 104 -6.59 25.02 12.23
CA ASP A 104 -7.83 25.77 12.43
C ASP A 104 -8.91 24.99 13.19
N PHE A 105 -8.65 23.71 13.50
CA PHE A 105 -9.55 22.85 14.27
C PHE A 105 -9.05 22.77 15.71
N ALA A 106 -9.66 23.53 16.62
CA ALA A 106 -9.14 23.75 17.98
C ALA A 106 -8.78 22.46 18.75
N GLU A 107 -9.67 21.46 18.74
CA GLU A 107 -9.45 20.16 19.40
C GLU A 107 -8.24 19.42 18.82
N LEU A 108 -8.15 19.32 17.48
CA LEU A 108 -7.06 18.60 16.81
C LEU A 108 -5.74 19.37 16.90
N ARG A 109 -5.77 20.71 16.88
CA ARG A 109 -4.57 21.55 17.06
C ARG A 109 -3.90 21.26 18.40
N GLU A 110 -4.66 21.18 19.49
CA GLU A 110 -4.13 20.92 20.82
C GLU A 110 -3.48 19.53 20.93
N LEU A 111 -3.96 18.57 20.13
CA LEU A 111 -3.47 17.20 20.10
C LEU A 111 -2.43 16.95 19.00
N SER A 112 -2.15 17.93 18.15
CA SER A 112 -1.37 17.74 16.91
C SER A 112 0.09 17.30 17.12
N GLU A 113 0.62 17.47 18.34
CA GLU A 113 1.95 16.94 18.71
C GLU A 113 1.98 15.41 18.87
N PHE A 114 0.83 14.75 18.85
CA PHE A 114 0.74 13.28 18.84
C PHE A 114 0.72 12.67 17.43
N PHE A 115 0.72 13.48 16.37
CA PHE A 115 1.10 12.93 15.05
C PHE A 115 2.50 12.34 15.14
N HIS A 116 2.71 11.18 14.51
CA HIS A 116 3.96 10.44 14.59
C HIS A 116 4.41 10.01 16.00
N PHE A 117 3.52 10.01 17.00
CA PHE A 117 3.89 9.68 18.38
C PHE A 117 4.56 8.31 18.48
N ALA A 118 5.76 8.30 19.06
CA ALA A 118 6.65 7.15 19.30
C ALA A 118 7.08 6.34 18.04
N CYS A 119 6.65 6.76 16.85
CA CYS A 119 7.00 6.13 15.59
C CYS A 119 8.45 6.41 15.17
N THR A 120 8.99 5.53 14.33
CA THR A 120 10.10 5.85 13.43
C THR A 120 9.57 6.01 12.00
N SER A 121 10.31 6.69 11.12
CA SER A 121 9.96 6.85 9.70
C SER A 121 9.59 5.53 9.01
N GLU A 122 10.29 4.45 9.35
CA GLU A 122 10.02 3.12 8.80
C GLU A 122 8.72 2.49 9.29
N ASP A 123 8.17 2.86 10.46
CA ASP A 123 6.83 2.44 10.86
C ASP A 123 5.78 2.94 9.86
N ILE A 124 5.94 4.17 9.37
CA ILE A 124 5.04 4.76 8.37
C ILE A 124 5.32 4.19 6.98
N ASN A 125 6.59 4.09 6.60
CA ASN A 125 6.98 3.64 5.26
C ASN A 125 6.56 2.20 4.97
N ASN A 126 6.87 1.26 5.86
CA ASN A 126 6.57 -0.15 5.60
C ASN A 126 5.06 -0.38 5.47
N LEU A 127 4.25 0.30 6.29
CA LEU A 127 2.79 0.22 6.23
C LEU A 127 2.25 0.87 4.96
N ALA A 128 2.79 2.03 4.57
CA ALA A 128 2.45 2.68 3.30
C ALA A 128 2.75 1.76 2.11
N TYR A 129 3.94 1.16 2.05
CA TYR A 129 4.30 0.19 1.01
C TYR A 129 3.42 -1.06 1.03
N GLY A 130 3.10 -1.59 2.22
CA GLY A 130 2.18 -2.71 2.37
C GLY A 130 0.80 -2.41 1.76
N LEU A 131 0.25 -1.22 2.05
CA LEU A 131 -1.01 -0.76 1.47
C LEU A 131 -0.91 -0.57 -0.06
N MET A 132 0.15 0.08 -0.54
CA MET A 132 0.41 0.27 -1.98
C MET A 132 0.44 -1.07 -2.73
N LEU A 133 1.19 -2.06 -2.21
CA LEU A 133 1.29 -3.40 -2.81
C LEU A 133 -0.06 -4.14 -2.77
N LYS A 134 -0.76 -4.08 -1.64
CA LYS A 134 -2.04 -4.75 -1.44
C LYS A 134 -3.10 -4.22 -2.40
N GLU A 135 -3.24 -2.91 -2.47
CA GLU A 135 -4.26 -2.27 -3.31
C GLU A 135 -3.91 -2.39 -4.79
N ALA A 136 -2.65 -2.18 -5.20
CA ALA A 136 -2.25 -2.38 -6.60
C ALA A 136 -2.44 -3.84 -7.05
N ARG A 137 -2.17 -4.81 -6.15
CA ARG A 137 -2.40 -6.23 -6.43
C ARG A 137 -3.88 -6.49 -6.71
N ALA A 138 -4.76 -5.98 -5.86
CA ALA A 138 -6.20 -6.20 -5.95
C ALA A 138 -6.86 -5.44 -7.12
N ALA A 139 -6.47 -4.18 -7.33
CA ALA A 139 -7.12 -3.29 -8.29
C ALA A 139 -6.55 -3.38 -9.71
N VAL A 140 -5.28 -3.77 -9.87
CA VAL A 140 -4.60 -3.76 -11.17
C VAL A 140 -4.07 -5.14 -11.55
N LEU A 141 -3.23 -5.73 -10.71
CA LEU A 141 -2.48 -6.94 -11.09
C LEU A 141 -3.40 -8.16 -11.27
N ALA A 142 -4.26 -8.43 -10.28
CA ALA A 142 -5.15 -9.59 -10.32
C ALA A 142 -6.17 -9.51 -11.47
N PRO A 143 -6.87 -8.39 -11.71
CA PRO A 143 -7.75 -8.24 -12.86
C PRO A 143 -7.04 -8.44 -14.20
N PHE A 144 -5.82 -7.92 -14.35
CA PHE A 144 -5.05 -8.07 -15.59
C PHE A 144 -4.59 -9.52 -15.83
N MET A 145 -4.24 -10.24 -14.76
CA MET A 145 -3.97 -11.67 -14.83
C MET A 145 -5.22 -12.45 -15.26
N ASP A 146 -6.39 -12.11 -14.71
CA ASP A 146 -7.66 -12.75 -15.08
C ASP A 146 -8.01 -12.49 -16.54
N GLU A 147 -7.83 -11.27 -17.05
CA GLU A 147 -8.07 -10.95 -18.47
C GLU A 147 -7.24 -11.84 -19.41
N ILE A 148 -5.94 -12.00 -19.14
CA ILE A 148 -5.05 -12.84 -19.94
C ILE A 148 -5.46 -14.32 -19.84
N ILE A 149 -5.72 -14.79 -18.62
CA ILE A 149 -6.14 -16.18 -18.37
C ILE A 149 -7.43 -16.49 -19.12
N ASP A 150 -8.41 -15.58 -19.06
CA ASP A 150 -9.72 -15.75 -19.70
C ASP A 150 -9.62 -15.67 -21.21
N ALA A 151 -8.83 -14.74 -21.77
CA ALA A 151 -8.59 -14.66 -23.21
C ALA A 151 -7.96 -15.94 -23.76
N LEU A 152 -6.98 -16.51 -23.04
CA LEU A 152 -6.37 -17.80 -23.41
C LEU A 152 -7.35 -18.97 -23.22
N ARG A 153 -8.16 -18.95 -22.17
CA ARG A 153 -9.18 -19.99 -21.90
C ARG A 153 -10.25 -20.01 -22.99
N GLN A 154 -10.74 -18.85 -23.42
CA GLN A 154 -11.70 -18.75 -24.51
C GLN A 154 -11.13 -19.35 -25.81
N LYS A 155 -9.88 -19.03 -26.15
CA LYS A 155 -9.20 -19.63 -27.31
C LYS A 155 -8.98 -21.14 -27.15
N ALA A 156 -8.64 -21.59 -25.95
CA ALA A 156 -8.48 -23.01 -25.65
C ALA A 156 -9.78 -23.79 -25.92
N HIS A 157 -10.93 -23.25 -25.52
CA HIS A 157 -12.24 -23.85 -25.81
C HIS A 157 -12.61 -23.75 -27.30
N ALA A 158 -12.44 -22.59 -27.92
CA ALA A 158 -12.77 -22.38 -29.33
C ALA A 158 -11.98 -23.32 -30.26
N TRP A 159 -10.72 -23.63 -29.91
CA TRP A 159 -9.83 -24.48 -30.70
C TRP A 159 -9.66 -25.89 -30.12
N ALA A 160 -10.56 -26.32 -29.25
CA ALA A 160 -10.48 -27.61 -28.57
C ALA A 160 -10.41 -28.82 -29.52
N ARG A 161 -11.03 -28.70 -30.71
CA ARG A 161 -11.10 -29.76 -31.73
C ARG A 161 -10.17 -29.53 -32.93
N VAL A 162 -9.34 -28.47 -32.92
CA VAL A 162 -8.43 -28.20 -34.04
C VAL A 162 -7.20 -29.10 -33.92
N PRO A 163 -7.00 -30.11 -34.79
CA PRO A 163 -5.91 -31.05 -34.67
C PRO A 163 -4.55 -30.35 -34.86
N LEU A 164 -3.56 -30.78 -34.10
CA LEU A 164 -2.19 -30.26 -34.14
C LEU A 164 -1.21 -31.43 -34.23
N LEU A 165 -0.33 -31.41 -35.23
CA LEU A 165 0.83 -32.31 -35.25
C LEU A 165 1.84 -31.82 -34.21
N SER A 166 1.90 -32.52 -33.08
CA SER A 166 2.80 -32.19 -31.98
C SER A 166 4.27 -32.30 -32.40
N ARG A 167 5.14 -31.58 -31.67
CA ARG A 167 6.59 -31.69 -31.82
C ARG A 167 7.28 -31.97 -30.48
N THR A 168 8.04 -33.06 -30.43
CA THR A 168 8.95 -33.36 -29.31
C THR A 168 10.37 -33.34 -29.85
N HIS A 169 11.30 -32.63 -29.20
CA HIS A 169 12.64 -32.36 -29.75
C HIS A 169 12.59 -31.72 -31.15
N GLY A 170 11.52 -30.96 -31.45
CA GLY A 170 11.29 -30.36 -32.78
C GLY A 170 10.80 -31.32 -33.87
N GLN A 171 10.74 -32.63 -33.60
CA GLN A 171 10.35 -33.67 -34.57
C GLN A 171 8.86 -34.04 -34.44
N PRO A 172 8.20 -34.49 -35.52
CA PRO A 172 6.80 -34.95 -35.48
C PRO A 172 6.56 -36.00 -34.39
N ALA A 173 5.47 -35.83 -33.65
CA ALA A 173 5.04 -36.74 -32.58
C ALA A 173 3.52 -36.97 -32.64
N SER A 174 3.01 -37.80 -31.73
CA SER A 174 1.58 -38.10 -31.61
C SER A 174 0.72 -36.81 -31.57
N PRO A 175 -0.41 -36.74 -32.30
CA PRO A 175 -1.24 -35.54 -32.38
C PRO A 175 -1.75 -35.03 -31.03
N SER A 176 -2.00 -33.72 -30.96
CA SER A 176 -2.73 -33.01 -29.91
C SER A 176 -3.81 -32.13 -30.55
N THR A 177 -4.34 -31.15 -29.82
CA THR A 177 -5.16 -30.06 -30.38
C THR A 177 -4.60 -28.70 -29.97
N ILE A 178 -4.79 -27.68 -30.80
CA ILE A 178 -4.35 -26.31 -30.47
C ILE A 178 -4.96 -25.87 -29.14
N GLY A 179 -6.24 -26.16 -28.92
CA GLY A 179 -6.92 -25.84 -27.67
C GLY A 179 -6.30 -26.51 -26.45
N LYS A 180 -5.89 -27.78 -26.57
CA LYS A 180 -5.20 -28.50 -25.48
C LYS A 180 -3.84 -27.89 -25.14
N GLU A 181 -3.09 -27.42 -26.13
CA GLU A 181 -1.80 -26.75 -25.87
C GLU A 181 -1.96 -25.39 -25.18
N LEU A 182 -3.00 -24.62 -25.52
CA LEU A 182 -3.36 -23.41 -24.79
C LEU A 182 -3.85 -23.70 -23.36
N ALA A 183 -4.62 -24.77 -23.17
CA ALA A 183 -5.10 -25.18 -21.85
C ALA A 183 -3.95 -25.50 -20.88
N ASN A 184 -2.82 -26.04 -21.38
CA ASN A 184 -1.61 -26.24 -20.57
C ASN A 184 -1.08 -24.92 -20.01
N VAL A 185 -1.09 -23.85 -20.81
CA VAL A 185 -0.63 -22.51 -20.39
C VAL A 185 -1.62 -21.92 -19.38
N VAL A 186 -2.92 -21.97 -19.67
CA VAL A 186 -3.98 -21.50 -18.75
C VAL A 186 -3.86 -22.16 -17.38
N ALA A 187 -3.72 -23.49 -17.34
CA ALA A 187 -3.60 -24.23 -16.09
C ALA A 187 -2.35 -23.83 -15.27
N ARG A 188 -1.24 -23.46 -15.93
CA ARG A 188 -0.04 -22.96 -15.26
C ARG A 188 -0.24 -21.54 -14.72
N LEU A 189 -0.84 -20.65 -15.51
CA LEU A 189 -1.09 -19.27 -15.13
C LEU A 189 -2.04 -19.17 -13.92
N ILE A 190 -3.12 -19.97 -13.90
CA ILE A 190 -4.03 -20.01 -12.74
C ILE A 190 -3.28 -20.36 -11.45
N ARG A 191 -2.37 -21.35 -11.50
CA ARG A 191 -1.56 -21.69 -10.31
C ARG A 191 -0.69 -20.53 -9.87
N GLN A 192 -0.07 -19.80 -10.80
CA GLN A 192 0.78 -18.66 -10.46
C GLN A 192 -0.03 -17.48 -9.89
N LYS A 193 -1.21 -17.20 -10.46
CA LYS A 193 -2.13 -16.19 -9.92
C LYS A 193 -2.49 -16.51 -8.47
N ASN A 194 -2.93 -17.74 -8.20
CA ASN A 194 -3.26 -18.18 -6.85
C ASN A 194 -2.06 -18.01 -5.89
N SER A 195 -0.84 -18.35 -6.34
CA SER A 195 0.37 -18.12 -5.53
C SER A 195 0.59 -16.64 -5.23
N VAL A 196 0.48 -15.74 -6.22
CA VAL A 196 0.66 -14.28 -6.03
C VAL A 196 -0.41 -13.70 -5.09
N GLU A 197 -1.67 -14.12 -5.25
CA GLU A 197 -2.77 -13.68 -4.39
C GLU A 197 -2.63 -14.20 -2.95
N SER A 198 -2.06 -15.39 -2.78
CA SER A 198 -1.85 -16.00 -1.45
C SER A 198 -0.70 -15.39 -0.65
N VAL A 199 0.15 -14.56 -1.26
CA VAL A 199 1.25 -13.91 -0.52
C VAL A 199 0.66 -12.97 0.53
N GLU A 200 0.97 -13.23 1.78
CA GLU A 200 0.60 -12.36 2.88
C GLU A 200 1.44 -11.08 2.84
N ILE A 201 0.78 -9.92 2.77
CA ILE A 201 1.46 -8.62 2.79
C ILE A 201 1.51 -8.15 4.23
N MET A 202 2.74 -8.11 4.77
CA MET A 202 2.97 -7.83 6.17
C MET A 202 3.27 -6.35 6.42
N GLY A 203 3.09 -5.93 7.66
CA GLY A 203 3.45 -4.61 8.16
C GLY A 203 3.85 -4.66 9.63
N LYS A 204 4.56 -3.62 10.09
CA LYS A 204 5.05 -3.48 11.46
C LYS A 204 4.90 -2.03 11.94
N ILE A 205 4.76 -1.84 13.24
CA ILE A 205 4.87 -0.55 13.92
C ILE A 205 5.42 -0.77 15.31
N ASN A 206 6.72 -0.58 15.49
CA ASN A 206 7.42 -0.95 16.72
C ASN A 206 8.65 -0.07 17.03
N GLY A 207 8.71 1.11 16.40
CA GLY A 207 9.68 2.15 16.70
C GLY A 207 11.07 1.90 16.11
N ALA A 208 12.02 2.71 16.56
CA ALA A 208 13.33 2.89 15.91
C ALA A 208 14.12 1.61 15.64
N VAL A 209 14.02 0.59 16.51
CA VAL A 209 14.81 -0.65 16.42
C VAL A 209 13.99 -1.91 16.69
N GLY A 210 12.66 -1.83 16.58
CA GLY A 210 11.79 -3.00 16.71
C GLY A 210 11.35 -3.39 18.13
N ASN A 211 11.68 -2.59 19.15
CA ASN A 211 11.50 -2.96 20.56
C ASN A 211 10.58 -2.01 21.35
N PHE A 212 9.80 -1.14 20.68
CA PHE A 212 8.84 -0.24 21.33
C PHE A 212 9.45 0.72 22.38
N ASN A 213 10.75 1.02 22.32
CA ASN A 213 11.45 1.73 23.41
C ASN A 213 10.82 3.08 23.76
N ALA A 214 10.53 3.92 22.75
CA ALA A 214 9.88 5.23 22.96
C ALA A 214 8.45 5.09 23.49
N HIS A 215 7.74 4.04 23.06
CA HIS A 215 6.37 3.78 23.45
C HIS A 215 6.29 3.41 24.94
N PHE A 216 7.10 2.44 25.39
CA PHE A 216 7.16 2.03 26.80
C PHE A 216 7.76 3.11 27.71
N ALA A 217 8.64 3.97 27.20
CA ALA A 217 9.16 5.10 27.98
C ALA A 217 8.05 6.12 28.32
N ALA A 218 7.07 6.29 27.44
CA ALA A 218 5.95 7.21 27.66
C ALA A 218 4.77 6.54 28.39
N TYR A 219 4.40 5.32 27.99
CA TYR A 219 3.30 4.55 28.56
C TYR A 219 3.78 3.12 28.90
N PRO A 220 4.39 2.92 30.09
CA PRO A 220 4.98 1.64 30.47
C PRO A 220 3.95 0.52 30.71
N GLU A 221 2.72 0.88 31.07
CA GLU A 221 1.66 -0.06 31.42
C GLU A 221 0.81 -0.51 30.21
N LEU A 222 1.03 0.09 29.02
CA LEU A 222 0.26 -0.23 27.82
C LEU A 222 0.89 -1.43 27.10
N ASP A 223 0.06 -2.41 26.70
CA ASP A 223 0.49 -3.54 25.89
C ASP A 223 0.70 -3.12 24.42
N TRP A 224 1.85 -2.50 24.17
CA TRP A 224 2.22 -1.99 22.83
C TRP A 224 2.27 -3.08 21.76
N PRO A 225 2.81 -4.29 22.00
CA PRO A 225 2.73 -5.38 21.04
C PRO A 225 1.30 -5.72 20.62
N ALA A 226 0.35 -5.84 21.57
CA ALA A 226 -1.04 -6.12 21.25
C ALA A 226 -1.70 -4.94 20.50
N PHE A 227 -1.43 -3.71 20.92
CA PHE A 227 -1.94 -2.50 20.27
C PHE A 227 -1.45 -2.40 18.81
N ALA A 228 -0.16 -2.62 18.58
CA ALA A 228 0.44 -2.64 17.25
C ALA A 228 -0.16 -3.74 16.37
N GLU A 229 -0.37 -4.94 16.91
CA GLU A 229 -0.99 -6.05 16.17
C GLU A 229 -2.40 -5.67 15.69
N ILE A 230 -3.23 -5.13 16.59
CA ILE A 230 -4.59 -4.67 16.28
C ILE A 230 -4.53 -3.56 15.22
N PHE A 231 -3.62 -2.59 15.38
CA PHE A 231 -3.47 -1.50 14.43
C PHE A 231 -3.10 -1.99 13.03
N VAL A 232 -2.07 -2.83 12.89
CA VAL A 232 -1.65 -3.38 11.58
C VAL A 232 -2.78 -4.19 10.94
N ARG A 233 -3.51 -5.00 11.73
CA ARG A 233 -4.68 -5.74 11.24
C ARG A 233 -5.82 -4.81 10.81
N SER A 234 -6.00 -3.67 11.46
CA SER A 234 -7.04 -2.70 11.08
C SER A 234 -6.80 -2.07 9.70
N LEU A 235 -5.53 -1.96 9.29
CA LEU A 235 -5.13 -1.59 7.92
C LEU A 235 -5.30 -2.75 6.92
N GLY A 236 -5.69 -3.92 7.43
CA GLY A 236 -5.80 -5.18 6.69
C GLY A 236 -4.45 -5.70 6.18
N LEU A 237 -3.38 -5.41 6.90
CA LEU A 237 -2.06 -6.01 6.70
C LEU A 237 -1.85 -7.11 7.75
N ALA A 238 -0.91 -8.00 7.47
CA ALA A 238 -0.52 -9.03 8.43
C ALA A 238 0.56 -8.49 9.39
N PRO A 239 0.40 -8.68 10.71
CA PRO A 239 1.41 -8.24 11.67
C PRO A 239 2.73 -8.98 11.52
N ASN A 240 3.84 -8.24 11.45
CA ASN A 240 5.19 -8.76 11.62
C ASN A 240 5.75 -8.30 12.97
N ALA A 241 5.68 -9.18 13.98
CA ALA A 241 6.03 -8.83 15.36
C ALA A 241 7.54 -8.72 15.61
N TYR A 242 8.38 -9.35 14.79
CA TYR A 242 9.82 -9.44 15.01
C TYR A 242 10.57 -8.77 13.86
N THR A 243 10.98 -7.53 14.08
CA THR A 243 11.66 -6.72 13.08
C THR A 243 12.82 -5.96 13.72
N ILE A 244 13.63 -5.35 12.87
CA ILE A 244 14.57 -4.30 13.30
C ILE A 244 13.89 -2.95 13.02
N GLN A 245 14.65 -1.94 12.58
CA GLN A 245 14.06 -0.69 12.10
C GLN A 245 13.12 -0.90 10.90
N ILE A 246 13.41 -1.88 10.04
CA ILE A 246 12.62 -2.28 8.87
C ILE A 246 11.84 -3.56 9.16
#